data_AF-A0A9W4K157-F1
#
_entry.id   AF-A0A9W4K157-F1
#
_cell.length_a   1.000
_cell.length_b   1.000
_cell.length_c   1.000
_cell.angle_alpha   90.00
_cell.angle_beta   90.00
_cell.angle_gamma   90.00
#
_symmetry.space_group_name_H-M   'P 1'
#
loop_
_entity.id
_entity.type
_entity.pdbx_description
1 polymer ?
#
loop_
_entity_poly.entity_id
_entity_poly.type
_entity_poly.pdbx_seq_one_letter_code
_entity_poly.pdbx_strand_id
1 'polypeptide(L)'
;MCSNFMTESSITRLSVDHWPKRNLEYQHFVSFSYDNCSLSFNVIPEYLNKSRYRTPTPGGTDGPFQQVHETKLLFFLNSSLAGKKIWFDEGFYPVPERLLSGFQGGVLLVDVGGGWGQEAEAFAKIYGGRVILQDLECVTASGLTEDRNFETQAHDFFTPQPVVGARAYHLHSILHGWNDEDAVRILNNLVPALKKGYSRVLVNE
;
A
#
# COMPACT_ATOMS: atom_id res chain seq x y z
N MET A 1 0.10 0.42 17.19
CA MET A 1 -0.30 -0.14 15.88
C MET A 1 0.83 -0.87 15.18
N CYS A 2 2.07 -0.35 15.10
CA CYS A 2 3.19 -1.06 14.46
C CYS A 2 3.52 -2.47 15.02
N SER A 3 3.12 -2.79 16.25
CA SER A 3 3.25 -4.14 16.84
C SER A 3 2.34 -5.20 16.22
N ASN A 4 1.43 -4.83 15.32
CA ASN A 4 0.38 -5.70 14.79
C ASN A 4 0.61 -6.12 13.32
N PHE A 5 1.78 -5.82 12.74
CA PHE A 5 2.10 -6.14 11.34
C PHE A 5 3.33 -7.05 11.24
N MET A 6 3.29 -8.00 10.32
CA MET A 6 4.45 -8.82 9.98
C MET A 6 5.28 -8.07 8.93
N THR A 7 6.49 -7.65 9.28
CA THR A 7 7.45 -7.03 8.36
C THR A 7 8.43 -8.08 7.83
N GLU A 8 8.96 -7.85 6.62
CA GLU A 8 9.99 -8.70 5.97
C GLU A 8 11.19 -9.01 6.88
N SER A 9 11.53 -8.13 7.82
CA SER A 9 12.62 -8.30 8.78
C SER A 9 12.43 -9.44 9.79
N SER A 10 11.25 -10.05 9.85
CA SER A 10 10.90 -11.11 10.82
C SER A 10 11.13 -12.54 10.29
N ILE A 11 11.57 -12.69 9.04
CA ILE A 11 11.54 -13.97 8.32
C ILE A 11 12.95 -14.55 8.18
N THR A 12 13.10 -15.82 8.55
CA THR A 12 14.32 -16.61 8.33
C THR A 12 14.56 -16.73 6.82
N ARG A 13 15.61 -16.06 6.31
CA ARG A 13 16.07 -16.21 4.92
C ARG A 13 16.35 -17.69 4.63
N LEU A 14 15.54 -18.32 3.78
CA LEU A 14 16.03 -19.45 3.00
C LEU A 14 16.93 -18.88 1.88
N SER A 15 18.17 -19.38 1.81
CA SER A 15 19.15 -18.92 0.82
C SER A 15 18.64 -19.23 -0.60
N VAL A 16 18.54 -18.17 -1.41
CA VAL A 16 18.15 -18.19 -2.84
C VAL A 16 19.36 -18.32 -3.77
N ASP A 17 20.51 -18.80 -3.26
CA ASP A 17 21.80 -18.84 -3.99
C ASP A 17 21.79 -19.70 -5.28
N HIS A 18 20.70 -20.45 -5.52
CA HIS A 18 20.56 -21.39 -6.64
C HIS A 18 19.70 -20.87 -7.80
N TRP A 19 19.08 -19.69 -7.70
CA TRP A 19 18.20 -19.16 -8.76
C TRP A 19 19.00 -18.47 -9.89
N PRO A 20 18.68 -18.69 -11.19
CA PRO A 20 19.35 -18.00 -12.28
C PRO A 20 19.24 -16.47 -12.15
N LYS A 21 20.35 -15.72 -12.34
CA LYS A 21 20.42 -14.24 -12.22
C LYS A 21 19.56 -13.43 -13.22
N ARG A 22 18.56 -14.02 -13.86
CA ARG A 22 17.61 -13.28 -14.70
C ARG A 22 16.47 -12.75 -13.81
N ASN A 23 16.08 -11.50 -14.03
CA ASN A 23 14.93 -10.84 -13.40
C ASN A 23 15.03 -10.62 -11.87
N LEU A 24 16.20 -10.13 -11.39
CA LEU A 24 16.43 -9.74 -9.99
C LEU A 24 15.29 -8.88 -9.40
N GLU A 25 14.69 -8.02 -10.21
CA GLU A 25 13.57 -7.14 -9.84
C GLU A 25 12.33 -7.88 -9.29
N TYR A 26 12.10 -9.12 -9.73
CA TYR A 26 10.97 -9.95 -9.29
C TYR A 26 11.37 -10.98 -8.23
N GLN A 27 12.66 -11.27 -8.07
CA GLN A 27 13.13 -12.36 -7.21
C GLN A 27 12.68 -12.17 -5.76
N HIS A 28 12.77 -10.94 -5.23
CA HIS A 28 12.33 -10.62 -3.88
C HIS A 28 10.83 -10.88 -3.70
N PHE A 29 10.01 -10.38 -4.62
CA PHE A 29 8.56 -10.57 -4.57
C PHE A 29 8.16 -12.06 -4.71
N VAL A 30 8.81 -12.79 -5.62
CA VAL A 30 8.55 -14.22 -5.82
C VAL A 30 8.96 -15.04 -4.60
N SER A 31 10.14 -14.78 -4.03
CA SER A 31 10.59 -15.44 -2.79
C SER A 31 9.64 -15.12 -1.64
N PHE A 32 9.30 -13.84 -1.44
CA PHE A 32 8.35 -13.43 -0.41
C PHE A 32 7.00 -14.14 -0.57
N SER A 33 6.47 -14.18 -1.80
CA SER A 33 5.19 -14.83 -2.09
C SER A 33 5.25 -16.34 -1.86
N TYR A 34 6.37 -16.97 -2.23
CA TYR A 34 6.57 -18.39 -1.99
C TYR A 34 6.66 -18.69 -0.49
N ASP A 35 7.50 -17.96 0.25
CA ASP A 35 7.76 -18.24 1.67
C ASP A 35 6.55 -17.90 2.56
N ASN A 36 5.81 -16.83 2.24
CA ASN A 36 4.74 -16.30 3.11
C ASN A 36 3.34 -16.71 2.65
N CYS A 37 3.07 -16.66 1.34
CA CYS A 37 1.73 -16.85 0.82
C CYS A 37 1.46 -18.32 0.46
N SER A 38 2.44 -19.05 -0.09
CA SER A 38 2.20 -20.42 -0.59
C SER A 38 1.74 -21.38 0.50
N LEU A 39 2.32 -21.28 1.70
CA LEU A 39 1.92 -22.07 2.87
C LEU A 39 0.46 -21.82 3.23
N SER A 40 0.06 -20.54 3.20
CA SER A 40 -1.31 -20.11 3.50
C SER A 40 -2.31 -20.67 2.49
N PHE A 41 -1.96 -20.70 1.20
CA PHE A 41 -2.81 -21.28 0.15
C PHE A 41 -2.95 -22.80 0.28
N ASN A 42 -1.86 -23.49 0.62
CA ASN A 42 -1.87 -24.95 0.76
C ASN A 42 -2.75 -25.44 1.93
N VAL A 43 -2.91 -24.63 2.98
CA VAL A 43 -3.74 -24.98 4.13
C VAL A 43 -5.21 -24.56 4.01
N ILE A 44 -5.61 -23.86 2.92
CA ILE A 44 -7.00 -23.40 2.74
C ILE A 44 -8.01 -24.55 2.87
N PRO A 45 -7.83 -25.73 2.24
CA PRO A 45 -8.82 -26.81 2.35
C PRO A 45 -9.02 -27.28 3.80
N GLU A 46 -7.93 -27.43 4.55
CA GLU A 46 -7.97 -27.85 5.95
C GLU A 46 -8.57 -26.78 6.84
N TYR A 47 -8.17 -25.52 6.63
CA TYR A 47 -8.72 -24.36 7.33
C TYR A 47 -10.24 -24.27 7.14
N LEU A 48 -10.73 -24.35 5.90
CA LEU A 48 -12.16 -24.26 5.60
C LEU A 48 -12.95 -25.42 6.23
N ASN A 49 -12.39 -26.64 6.25
CA ASN A 49 -13.03 -27.75 6.93
C ASN A 49 -13.15 -27.50 8.44
N LYS A 50 -12.06 -27.03 9.09
CA LYS A 50 -12.04 -26.68 10.53
C LYS A 50 -12.98 -25.53 10.87
N SER A 51 -13.06 -24.51 10.02
CA SER A 51 -13.93 -23.34 10.21
C SER A 51 -15.40 -23.63 9.86
N ARG A 52 -15.71 -24.83 9.38
CA ARG A 52 -17.02 -25.20 8.82
C ARG A 52 -17.44 -24.26 7.69
N TYR A 53 -16.50 -23.95 6.80
CA TYR A 53 -16.67 -23.09 5.64
C TYR A 53 -17.11 -21.67 5.99
N ARG A 54 -16.76 -21.20 7.19
CA ARG A 54 -16.91 -19.80 7.55
C ARG A 54 -15.79 -18.99 6.91
N THR A 55 -16.16 -17.87 6.32
CA THR A 55 -15.22 -16.88 5.80
C THR A 55 -14.48 -16.22 6.97
N PRO A 56 -13.16 -15.99 6.84
CA PRO A 56 -12.42 -15.17 7.80
C PRO A 56 -13.05 -13.79 7.93
N THR A 57 -12.81 -13.14 9.07
CA THR A 57 -13.21 -11.75 9.28
C THR A 57 -12.38 -10.85 8.34
N PRO A 58 -12.99 -10.02 7.47
CA PRO A 58 -12.21 -9.14 6.60
C PRO A 58 -11.49 -8.07 7.44
N GLY A 59 -10.20 -7.88 7.18
CA GLY A 59 -9.31 -7.08 8.04
C GLY A 59 -9.00 -7.73 9.40
N GLY A 60 -9.37 -9.00 9.59
CA GLY A 60 -9.17 -9.76 10.82
C GLY A 60 -7.85 -10.56 10.84
N THR A 61 -7.67 -11.31 11.93
CA THR A 61 -6.47 -12.13 12.21
C THR A 61 -6.82 -13.61 12.39
N ASP A 62 -7.91 -14.05 11.76
CA ASP A 62 -8.49 -15.39 11.88
C ASP A 62 -8.41 -16.19 10.56
N GLY A 63 -7.56 -15.78 9.61
CA GLY A 63 -7.44 -16.40 8.29
C GLY A 63 -6.42 -17.55 8.18
N PRO A 64 -6.33 -18.18 6.99
CA PRO A 64 -5.37 -19.25 6.71
C PRO A 64 -3.92 -18.85 6.95
N PHE A 65 -3.58 -17.58 6.68
CA PHE A 65 -2.25 -17.04 6.95
C PHE A 65 -1.91 -17.09 8.44
N GLN A 66 -2.81 -16.60 9.29
CA GLN A 66 -2.60 -16.61 10.75
C GLN A 66 -2.54 -18.03 11.31
N GLN A 67 -3.30 -18.97 10.73
CA GLN A 67 -3.26 -20.38 11.14
C GLN A 67 -1.88 -21.00 10.87
N VAL A 68 -1.31 -20.82 9.68
CA VAL A 68 -0.07 -21.51 9.30
C VAL A 68 1.18 -20.86 9.90
N HIS A 69 1.14 -19.55 10.13
CA HIS A 69 2.25 -18.79 10.70
C HIS A 69 2.13 -18.58 12.22
N GLU A 70 1.11 -19.18 12.85
CA GLU A 70 0.83 -19.09 14.29
C GLU A 70 0.88 -17.64 14.84
N THR A 71 0.30 -16.71 14.07
CA THR A 71 0.46 -15.28 14.32
C THR A 71 -0.87 -14.56 14.46
N LYS A 72 -0.87 -13.43 15.17
CA LYS A 72 -2.00 -12.48 15.24
C LYS A 72 -1.72 -11.19 14.48
N LEU A 73 -0.70 -11.20 13.62
CA LEU A 73 -0.35 -10.05 12.80
C LEU A 73 -1.26 -10.00 11.57
N LEU A 74 -1.57 -8.80 11.12
CA LEU A 74 -2.24 -8.59 9.85
C LEU A 74 -1.27 -8.88 8.70
N PHE A 75 -1.79 -9.51 7.65
CA PHE A 75 -1.06 -9.77 6.42
C PHE A 75 -1.28 -8.62 5.45
N PHE A 76 -0.20 -7.95 5.05
CA PHE A 76 -0.20 -6.97 3.98
C PHE A 76 0.86 -7.33 2.96
N LEU A 77 0.47 -7.34 1.70
CA LEU A 77 1.39 -7.54 0.59
C LEU A 77 1.70 -6.19 -0.03
N ASN A 78 2.95 -5.74 0.06
CA ASN A 78 3.36 -4.54 -0.66
C ASN A 78 3.29 -4.79 -2.17
N SER A 79 2.70 -3.85 -2.88
CA SER A 79 2.66 -3.85 -4.35
C SER A 79 4.03 -3.46 -4.90
N SER A 80 4.65 -4.36 -5.68
CA SER A 80 5.83 -4.02 -6.50
C SER A 80 5.38 -3.38 -7.81
N LEU A 81 6.08 -2.31 -8.22
CA LEU A 81 5.92 -1.71 -9.55
C LEU A 81 6.61 -2.50 -10.67
N ALA A 82 7.46 -3.49 -10.35
CA ALA A 82 8.19 -4.25 -11.36
C ALA A 82 7.23 -4.91 -12.37
N GLY A 83 7.32 -4.49 -13.63
CA GLY A 83 6.51 -5.02 -14.74
C GLY A 83 5.06 -4.56 -14.79
N LYS A 84 4.62 -3.66 -13.91
CA LYS A 84 3.26 -3.11 -13.93
C LYS A 84 3.23 -1.80 -14.71
N LYS A 85 2.13 -1.56 -15.44
CA LYS A 85 1.80 -0.20 -15.89
C LYS A 85 1.46 0.65 -14.67
N ILE A 86 2.02 1.84 -14.61
CA ILE A 86 1.74 2.77 -13.52
C ILE A 86 0.45 3.52 -13.85
N TRP A 87 -0.33 3.90 -12.84
CA TRP A 87 -1.64 4.53 -13.04
C TRP A 87 -1.58 5.86 -13.82
N PHE A 88 -0.43 6.54 -13.82
CA PHE A 88 -0.19 7.77 -14.58
C PHE A 88 0.56 7.55 -15.90
N ASP A 89 0.70 6.30 -16.36
CA ASP A 89 1.22 6.04 -17.69
C ASP A 89 0.27 6.61 -18.76
N GLU A 90 0.86 6.95 -19.91
CA GLU A 90 0.12 7.46 -21.06
C GLU A 90 -1.03 6.51 -21.44
N GLY A 91 -2.23 7.08 -21.56
CA GLY A 91 -3.45 6.34 -21.90
C GLY A 91 -4.16 5.66 -20.72
N PHE A 92 -3.65 5.73 -19.49
CA PHE A 92 -4.35 5.23 -18.30
C PHE A 92 -5.11 6.34 -17.57
N TYR A 93 -4.41 7.21 -16.85
CA TYR A 93 -5.00 8.36 -16.16
C TYR A 93 -4.42 9.69 -16.69
N PRO A 94 -5.25 10.58 -17.26
CA PRO A 94 -4.78 11.83 -17.85
C PRO A 94 -4.41 12.87 -16.78
N VAL A 95 -3.21 12.73 -16.20
CA VAL A 95 -2.68 13.61 -15.13
C VAL A 95 -2.63 15.09 -15.56
N PRO A 96 -2.16 15.46 -16.76
CA PRO A 96 -2.13 16.87 -17.16
C PRO A 96 -3.51 17.53 -17.12
N GLU A 97 -4.52 16.86 -17.63
CA GLU A 97 -5.89 17.39 -17.74
C GLU A 97 -6.63 17.33 -16.41
N ARG A 98 -6.43 16.28 -15.63
CA ARG A 98 -7.21 16.04 -14.40
C ARG A 98 -6.54 16.61 -13.16
N LEU A 99 -5.22 16.61 -13.07
CA LEU A 99 -4.48 17.04 -11.89
C LEU A 99 -3.74 18.36 -12.09
N LEU A 100 -3.01 18.54 -13.19
CA LEU A 100 -2.22 19.76 -13.40
C LEU A 100 -3.09 20.96 -13.82
N SER A 101 -4.10 20.72 -14.66
CA SER A 101 -5.03 21.78 -15.07
C SER A 101 -5.80 22.33 -13.88
N GLY A 102 -5.64 23.64 -13.64
CA GLY A 102 -6.24 24.32 -12.50
C GLY A 102 -5.60 23.97 -11.15
N PHE A 103 -4.40 23.38 -11.13
CA PHE A 103 -3.60 23.25 -9.92
C PHE A 103 -3.22 24.64 -9.38
N GLN A 104 -3.52 24.89 -8.10
CA GLN A 104 -3.37 26.22 -7.47
C GLN A 104 -2.10 26.34 -6.63
N GLY A 105 -1.16 25.40 -6.78
CA GLY A 105 -0.02 25.25 -5.88
C GLY A 105 -0.35 24.47 -4.60
N GLY A 106 0.63 24.30 -3.73
CA GLY A 106 0.53 23.47 -2.53
C GLY A 106 0.90 22.01 -2.80
N VAL A 107 0.18 21.06 -2.19
CA VAL A 107 0.43 19.62 -2.33
C VAL A 107 -0.28 19.09 -3.57
N LEU A 108 0.50 18.54 -4.52
CA LEU A 108 0.00 17.96 -5.76
C LEU A 108 -0.58 16.56 -5.51
N LEU A 109 0.13 15.73 -4.76
CA LEU A 109 -0.28 14.35 -4.48
C LEU A 109 0.03 13.99 -3.02
N VAL A 110 -0.96 13.41 -2.36
CA VAL A 110 -0.77 12.65 -1.12
C VAL A 110 -0.94 11.18 -1.48
N ASP A 111 0.11 10.38 -1.30
CA ASP A 111 0.10 8.94 -1.52
C ASP A 111 -0.17 8.25 -0.18
N VAL A 112 -1.41 7.81 0.04
CA VAL A 112 -1.93 7.35 1.33
C VAL A 112 -1.73 5.84 1.44
N GLY A 113 -0.89 5.41 2.39
CA GLY A 113 -0.48 4.01 2.55
C GLY A 113 0.43 3.53 1.41
N GLY A 114 1.29 4.42 0.88
CA GLY A 114 2.10 4.15 -0.32
C GLY A 114 3.32 3.26 -0.08
N GLY A 115 3.48 2.68 1.12
CA GLY A 115 4.53 1.72 1.43
C GLY A 115 5.92 2.32 1.28
N TRP A 116 6.71 1.75 0.37
CA TRP A 116 8.09 2.19 0.10
C TRP A 116 8.20 3.37 -0.88
N GLY A 117 7.07 3.99 -1.28
CA GLY A 117 7.08 5.25 -2.01
C GLY A 117 7.53 5.15 -3.47
N GLN A 118 7.53 3.96 -4.06
CA GLN A 118 7.94 3.78 -5.46
C GLN A 118 7.07 4.63 -6.42
N GLU A 119 5.77 4.71 -6.17
CA GLU A 119 4.84 5.52 -6.97
C GLU A 119 5.00 7.01 -6.70
N ALA A 120 5.12 7.41 -5.42
CA ALA A 120 5.40 8.79 -5.04
C ALA A 120 6.68 9.32 -5.70
N GLU A 121 7.76 8.53 -5.72
CA GLU A 121 9.02 8.88 -6.36
C GLU A 121 8.86 9.06 -7.87
N ALA A 122 8.28 8.07 -8.54
CA ALA A 122 8.09 8.08 -9.99
C ALA A 122 7.18 9.25 -10.41
N PHE A 123 6.09 9.49 -9.68
CA PHE A 123 5.19 10.60 -9.94
C PHE A 123 5.87 11.96 -9.77
N ALA A 124 6.61 12.14 -8.67
CA ALA A 124 7.36 13.37 -8.40
C ALA A 124 8.45 13.64 -9.46
N LYS A 125 9.08 12.59 -10.02
CA LYS A 125 10.09 12.74 -11.09
C LYS A 125 9.48 13.28 -12.38
N ILE A 126 8.27 12.86 -12.72
CA ILE A 126 7.62 13.20 -14.00
C ILE A 126 6.90 14.54 -13.92
N TYR A 127 6.09 14.75 -12.89
CA TYR A 127 5.18 15.90 -12.82
C TYR A 127 5.66 17.01 -11.89
N GLY A 128 6.70 16.76 -11.09
CA GLY A 128 7.18 17.69 -10.07
C GLY A 128 6.11 18.04 -9.05
N GLY A 129 6.24 19.24 -8.45
CA GLY A 129 5.35 19.69 -7.38
C GLY A 129 5.61 18.98 -6.05
N ARG A 130 4.84 19.35 -5.03
CA ARG A 130 5.00 18.80 -3.68
C ARG A 130 4.21 17.49 -3.57
N VAL A 131 4.91 16.39 -3.34
CA VAL A 131 4.34 15.05 -3.13
C VAL A 131 4.61 14.61 -1.71
N ILE A 132 3.61 14.09 -1.02
CA ILE A 132 3.72 13.58 0.35
C ILE A 132 3.34 12.10 0.37
N LEU A 133 4.28 11.24 0.72
CA LEU A 133 4.04 9.84 1.03
C LEU A 133 3.61 9.72 2.50
N GLN A 134 2.47 9.06 2.72
CA GLN A 134 1.94 8.74 4.03
C GLN A 134 1.95 7.24 4.26
N ASP A 135 2.49 6.82 5.39
CA ASP A 135 2.38 5.45 5.89
C ASP A 135 2.59 5.44 7.42
N LEU A 136 2.51 4.28 8.05
CA LEU A 136 2.84 4.15 9.47
C LEU A 136 4.30 4.49 9.73
N GLU A 137 4.59 5.01 10.93
CA GLU A 137 5.93 5.42 11.36
C GLU A 137 6.99 4.33 11.11
N CYS A 138 6.66 3.07 11.39
CA CYS A 138 7.56 1.93 11.18
C CYS A 138 7.89 1.68 9.70
N VAL A 139 7.05 2.09 8.77
CA VAL A 139 7.33 1.99 7.33
C VAL A 139 8.14 3.20 6.88
N THR A 140 7.69 4.41 7.25
CA THR A 140 8.37 5.66 6.85
C THR A 140 9.76 5.81 7.44
N ALA A 141 10.03 5.22 8.62
CA ALA A 141 11.34 5.26 9.28
C ALA A 141 12.34 4.20 8.76
N SER A 142 11.85 3.08 8.20
CA SER A 142 12.69 1.91 7.90
C SER A 142 13.16 1.80 6.45
N GLY A 143 12.50 2.51 5.52
CA GLY A 143 12.57 2.14 4.10
C GLY A 143 13.20 3.17 3.15
N LEU A 144 13.55 4.37 3.61
CA LEU A 144 13.63 5.49 2.67
C LEU A 144 14.90 6.36 2.86
N THR A 145 15.75 6.41 1.82
CA THR A 145 17.04 7.14 1.77
C THR A 145 16.89 8.66 1.91
N GLU A 146 17.93 9.39 2.30
CA GLU A 146 17.85 10.84 2.60
C GLU A 146 17.65 11.74 1.35
N ASP A 147 17.94 11.24 0.13
CA ASP A 147 17.89 12.02 -1.10
C ASP A 147 16.64 11.70 -1.94
N ARG A 148 15.48 12.19 -1.48
CA ARG A 148 14.17 11.99 -2.13
C ARG A 148 13.61 13.28 -2.71
N ASN A 149 12.91 13.15 -3.83
CA ASN A 149 12.15 14.24 -4.46
C ASN A 149 10.70 14.34 -3.95
N PHE A 150 10.37 13.66 -2.86
CA PHE A 150 9.07 13.68 -2.19
C PHE A 150 9.24 13.71 -0.66
N GLU A 151 8.23 14.20 0.04
CA GLU A 151 8.19 14.27 1.51
C GLU A 151 7.59 12.99 2.09
N THR A 152 7.99 12.63 3.31
CA THR A 152 7.32 11.59 4.10
C THR A 152 6.64 12.14 5.32
N GLN A 153 5.47 11.58 5.64
CA GLN A 153 4.71 11.90 6.82
C GLN A 153 4.13 10.63 7.43
N ALA A 154 4.47 10.33 8.67
CA ALA A 154 3.80 9.25 9.39
C ALA A 154 2.32 9.58 9.58
N HIS A 155 1.44 8.68 9.15
CA HIS A 155 0.00 8.85 9.24
C HIS A 155 -0.72 7.51 9.26
N ASP A 156 -1.66 7.37 10.21
CA ASP A 156 -2.65 6.30 10.23
C ASP A 156 -3.93 6.80 9.57
N PHE A 157 -4.33 6.20 8.45
CA PHE A 157 -5.53 6.58 7.69
C PHE A 157 -6.85 6.33 8.44
N PHE A 158 -6.81 5.64 9.59
CA PHE A 158 -7.94 5.58 10.52
C PHE A 158 -8.08 6.81 11.42
N THR A 159 -7.18 7.78 11.27
CA THR A 159 -7.25 9.11 11.90
C THR A 159 -7.55 10.20 10.86
N PRO A 160 -8.10 11.37 11.25
CA PRO A 160 -8.38 12.44 10.31
C PRO A 160 -7.18 12.84 9.45
N GLN A 161 -7.38 13.01 8.15
CA GLN A 161 -6.31 13.31 7.19
C GLN A 161 -5.65 14.69 7.50
N PRO A 162 -4.33 14.73 7.82
CA PRO A 162 -3.66 15.96 8.25
C PRO A 162 -3.36 16.94 7.11
N VAL A 163 -3.21 16.45 5.87
CA VAL A 163 -2.93 17.31 4.72
C VAL A 163 -4.26 17.79 4.15
N VAL A 164 -4.62 19.05 4.39
CA VAL A 164 -5.88 19.64 3.92
C VAL A 164 -5.71 20.32 2.57
N GLY A 165 -6.64 20.06 1.64
CA GLY A 165 -6.75 20.76 0.37
C GLY A 165 -5.70 20.35 -0.67
N ALA A 166 -5.13 19.15 -0.56
CA ALA A 166 -4.26 18.62 -1.61
C ALA A 166 -5.04 18.45 -2.93
N ARG A 167 -4.31 18.49 -4.05
CA ARG A 167 -4.91 18.33 -5.37
C ARG A 167 -5.42 16.91 -5.59
N ALA A 168 -4.66 15.90 -5.18
CA ALA A 168 -5.08 14.50 -5.21
C ALA A 168 -4.67 13.77 -3.94
N TYR A 169 -5.53 12.83 -3.53
CA TYR A 169 -5.24 11.80 -2.53
C TYR A 169 -5.36 10.47 -3.23
N HIS A 170 -4.27 9.72 -3.29
CA HIS A 170 -4.18 8.44 -3.97
C HIS A 170 -4.15 7.32 -2.95
N LEU A 171 -5.08 6.37 -3.10
CA LEU A 171 -5.18 5.16 -2.31
C LEU A 171 -4.98 3.99 -3.28
N HIS A 172 -3.82 3.34 -3.19
CA HIS A 172 -3.50 2.18 -4.01
C HIS A 172 -3.32 0.94 -3.17
N SER A 173 -4.10 -0.10 -3.48
CA SER A 173 -4.08 -1.36 -2.73
C SER A 173 -4.44 -1.17 -1.24
N ILE A 174 -5.36 -0.23 -0.94
CA ILE A 174 -5.72 0.11 0.44
C ILE A 174 -7.07 -0.49 0.80
N LEU A 175 -8.12 -0.13 0.07
CA LEU A 175 -9.49 -0.44 0.48
C LEU A 175 -9.78 -1.94 0.39
N HIS A 176 -9.11 -2.67 -0.50
CA HIS A 176 -9.26 -4.12 -0.59
C HIS A 176 -8.74 -4.89 0.64
N GLY A 177 -7.91 -4.26 1.48
CA GLY A 177 -7.39 -4.85 2.70
C GLY A 177 -8.37 -4.87 3.88
N TRP A 178 -9.52 -4.19 3.75
CA TRP A 178 -10.43 -3.90 4.85
C TRP A 178 -11.88 -4.31 4.53
N ASN A 179 -12.69 -4.49 5.57
CA ASN A 179 -14.15 -4.63 5.42
C ASN A 179 -14.80 -3.29 5.01
N ASP A 180 -16.07 -3.34 4.63
CA ASP A 180 -16.85 -2.17 4.19
C ASP A 180 -16.91 -1.07 5.28
N GLU A 181 -17.11 -1.44 6.55
CA GLU A 181 -17.19 -0.49 7.65
C GLU A 181 -15.86 0.28 7.85
N ASP A 182 -14.74 -0.43 7.77
CA ASP A 182 -13.40 0.12 7.87
C ASP A 182 -13.04 0.95 6.64
N ALA A 183 -13.42 0.51 5.43
CA ALA A 183 -13.24 1.28 4.20
C ALA A 183 -14.02 2.61 4.26
N VAL A 184 -15.28 2.58 4.74
CA VAL A 184 -16.08 3.77 4.98
C VAL A 184 -15.43 4.67 6.03
N ARG A 185 -14.87 4.10 7.10
CA ARG A 185 -14.15 4.86 8.14
C ARG A 185 -12.93 5.57 7.56
N ILE A 186 -12.13 4.90 6.74
CA ILE A 186 -10.96 5.47 6.05
C ILE A 186 -11.39 6.67 5.20
N LEU A 187 -12.41 6.49 4.36
CA LEU A 187 -12.90 7.57 3.50
C LEU A 187 -13.50 8.73 4.31
N ASN A 188 -14.21 8.46 5.40
CA ASN A 188 -14.75 9.49 6.29
C ASN A 188 -13.67 10.34 6.96
N ASN A 189 -12.51 9.76 7.28
CA ASN A 189 -11.37 10.51 7.79
C ASN A 189 -10.68 11.39 6.73
N LEU A 190 -10.80 11.00 5.45
CA LEU A 190 -10.27 11.76 4.31
C LEU A 190 -11.18 12.93 3.91
N VAL A 191 -12.51 12.75 3.94
CA VAL A 191 -13.50 13.73 3.45
C VAL A 191 -13.28 15.16 3.99
N PRO A 192 -13.01 15.40 5.28
CA PRO A 192 -12.79 16.75 5.81
C PRO A 192 -11.59 17.48 5.21
N ALA A 193 -10.60 16.76 4.68
CA ALA A 193 -9.44 17.35 4.04
C ALA A 193 -9.71 17.76 2.58
N LEU A 194 -10.81 17.31 1.97
CA LEU A 194 -11.10 17.56 0.56
C LEU A 194 -11.62 18.99 0.32
N LYS A 195 -11.04 19.68 -0.67
CA LYS A 195 -11.57 20.95 -1.18
C LYS A 195 -12.56 20.70 -2.31
N LYS A 196 -13.86 20.98 -2.07
CA LYS A 196 -14.94 20.79 -3.06
C LYS A 196 -14.61 21.45 -4.40
N GLY A 197 -14.78 20.70 -5.49
CA GLY A 197 -14.47 21.14 -6.86
C GLY A 197 -12.98 21.07 -7.23
N TYR A 198 -12.08 21.04 -6.25
CA TYR A 198 -10.63 21.07 -6.46
C TYR A 198 -9.96 19.71 -6.23
N SER A 199 -10.09 19.15 -5.02
CA SER A 199 -9.46 17.89 -4.65
C SER A 199 -10.07 16.72 -5.41
N ARG A 200 -9.27 15.68 -5.59
CA ARG A 200 -9.68 14.39 -6.16
C ARG A 200 -9.22 13.26 -5.25
N VAL A 201 -10.05 12.23 -5.14
CA VAL A 201 -9.69 10.96 -4.51
C VAL A 201 -9.50 9.96 -5.64
N LEU A 202 -8.33 9.35 -5.70
CA LEU A 202 -7.95 8.34 -6.68
C LEU A 202 -7.92 7.00 -5.96
N VAL A 203 -8.85 6.12 -6.31
CA VAL A 203 -8.90 4.75 -5.78
C VAL A 203 -8.36 3.83 -6.87
N ASN A 204 -7.25 3.17 -6.58
CA ASN A 204 -6.51 2.28 -7.47
C ASN A 204 -6.41 0.91 -6.80
N GLU A 205 -7.11 -0.10 -7.32
CA GLU A 205 -7.24 -1.42 -6.68
C GLU A 205 -7.05 -2.54 -7.72
#